data_AF-A0A355S8T3-F1
#
_entry.id   AF-A0A355S8T3-F1
#
_cell.length_a   1.000
_cell.length_b   1.000
_cell.length_c   1.000
_cell.angle_alpha   90.00
_cell.angle_beta   90.00
_cell.angle_gamma   90.00
#
_symmetry.space_group_name_H-M   'P 1'
#
loop_
_entity.id
_entity.type
_entity.pdbx_description
1 polymer ?
#
loop_
_entity_poly.entity_id
_entity_poly.type
_entity_poly.pdbx_seq_one_letter_code
_entity_poly.pdbx_strand_id
1 'polypeptide(L)'
;MAKDLSPNTEADSETLSLCPPLPPTRYHDLDALRAFAMLLGILLHAVLSFNQTPIWPAQDKFQDADFQIINNSIHGFRMQLFFLVSGFFACMMWLKRGTLGLIWHRFKRILLPLFVFSLFIIPALTHMPKLAERKKEAALESTASIWDAAKEGDLDR
;
A
#
# COMPACT_ATOMS: atom_id res chain seq x y z
N MET A 1 54.31 39.64 40.24
CA MET A 1 53.00 40.03 40.79
C MET A 1 51.95 39.58 39.78
N ALA A 2 51.26 38.46 40.10
CA ALA A 2 49.91 38.01 39.67
C ALA A 2 49.50 38.20 38.19
N LYS A 3 48.82 37.27 37.51
CA LYS A 3 48.18 36.00 37.87
C LYS A 3 47.72 35.38 36.54
N ASP A 4 47.73 34.06 36.51
CA ASP A 4 47.23 33.22 35.44
C ASP A 4 45.81 33.61 34.99
N LEU A 5 45.66 33.87 33.69
CA LEU A 5 44.36 34.12 33.06
C LEU A 5 44.02 32.93 32.14
N SER A 6 43.83 31.76 32.76
CA SER A 6 43.12 30.64 32.13
C SER A 6 42.11 30.05 33.11
N PRO A 7 40.83 30.48 33.04
CA PRO A 7 39.78 29.81 33.80
C PRO A 7 38.52 29.48 32.98
N ASN A 8 38.60 29.29 31.66
CA ASN A 8 37.40 29.08 30.83
C ASN A 8 37.58 27.99 29.76
N THR A 9 38.10 26.81 30.13
CA THR A 9 38.10 25.63 29.22
C THR A 9 37.34 24.44 29.82
N GLU A 10 37.15 24.43 31.14
CA GLU A 10 36.37 23.37 31.82
C GLU A 10 34.87 23.73 31.89
N ALA A 11 34.52 25.00 32.11
CA ALA A 11 33.14 25.47 32.25
C ALA A 11 32.29 25.32 30.96
N ASP A 12 32.95 25.42 29.81
CA ASP A 12 32.41 25.28 28.46
C ASP A 12 32.22 23.79 28.06
N SER A 13 32.95 22.87 28.70
CA SER A 13 32.76 21.43 28.53
C SER A 13 31.60 20.87 29.37
N GLU A 14 31.38 21.39 30.58
CA GLU A 14 30.23 21.02 31.42
C GLU A 14 28.92 21.58 30.88
N THR A 15 28.92 22.82 30.36
CA THR A 15 27.72 23.43 29.75
C THR A 15 27.29 22.79 28.44
N LEU A 16 28.23 22.24 27.66
CA LEU A 16 27.92 21.45 26.45
C LEU A 16 27.27 20.09 26.78
N SER A 17 27.56 19.53 27.97
CA SER A 17 27.01 18.25 28.44
C SER A 17 25.59 18.34 29.02
N LEU A 18 25.18 19.53 29.47
CA LEU A 18 23.89 19.81 30.09
C LEU A 18 22.77 20.11 29.09
N CYS A 19 23.09 20.31 27.81
CA CYS A 19 22.09 20.53 26.78
C CYS A 19 21.47 19.18 26.37
N PRO A 20 20.19 18.91 26.66
CA PRO A 20 19.56 17.69 26.18
C PRO A 20 19.62 17.68 24.65
N PRO A 21 19.83 16.50 24.01
CA PRO A 21 19.87 16.41 22.57
C PRO A 21 18.58 17.02 22.00
N LEU A 22 18.73 18.00 21.11
CA LEU A 22 17.59 18.68 20.49
C LEU A 22 16.60 17.65 19.94
N PRO A 23 15.30 17.78 20.24
CA PRO A 23 14.32 16.79 19.82
C PRO A 23 14.39 16.62 18.30
N PRO A 24 14.30 15.37 17.80
CA PRO A 24 14.37 15.11 16.37
C PRO A 24 13.30 15.94 15.65
N THR A 25 13.72 16.79 14.71
CA THR A 25 12.82 17.63 13.93
C THR A 25 11.85 16.76 13.13
N ARG A 26 10.59 16.70 13.58
CA ARG A 26 9.48 15.98 12.93
C ARG A 26 8.68 16.97 12.08
N TYR A 27 8.48 16.64 10.81
CA TYR A 27 7.74 17.45 9.86
C TYR A 27 6.26 17.10 9.96
N HIS A 28 5.53 17.86 10.79
CA HIS A 28 4.11 17.63 11.06
C HIS A 28 3.25 17.96 9.84
N ASP A 29 3.66 18.95 9.04
CA ASP A 29 2.95 19.35 7.82
C ASP A 29 2.87 18.24 6.77
N LEU A 30 3.93 17.42 6.66
CA LEU A 30 3.96 16.29 5.72
C LEU A 30 3.10 15.12 6.20
N ASP A 31 3.03 14.92 7.52
CA ASP A 31 2.14 13.93 8.12
C ASP A 31 0.67 14.36 7.94
N ALA A 32 0.38 15.66 8.10
CA ALA A 32 -0.93 16.24 7.81
C ALA A 32 -1.31 16.09 6.32
N LEU A 33 -0.38 16.33 5.40
CA LEU A 33 -0.60 16.14 3.96
C LEU A 33 -0.92 14.67 3.62
N ARG A 34 -0.21 13.74 4.26
CA ARG A 34 -0.46 12.30 4.13
C ARG A 34 -1.80 11.91 4.73
N ALA A 35 -2.15 12.43 5.90
CA ALA A 35 -3.44 12.19 6.55
C ALA A 35 -4.60 12.70 5.68
N PHE A 36 -4.46 13.89 5.11
CA PHE A 36 -5.41 14.46 4.15
C PHE A 36 -5.57 13.56 2.91
N ALA A 37 -4.46 13.07 2.36
CA ALA A 37 -4.48 12.12 1.24
C ALA A 37 -5.25 10.83 1.57
N MET A 38 -5.11 10.31 2.79
CA MET A 38 -5.84 9.12 3.26
C MET A 38 -7.34 9.39 3.46
N LEU A 39 -7.70 10.58 3.95
CA LEU A 39 -9.09 10.99 4.10
C LEU A 39 -9.80 11.13 2.74
N LEU A 40 -9.11 11.66 1.74
CA LEU A 40 -9.57 11.66 0.35
C LEU A 40 -9.80 10.24 -0.20
N GLY A 41 -9.10 9.23 0.33
CA GLY A 41 -9.33 7.82 0.03
C GLY A 41 -10.73 7.34 0.43
N ILE A 42 -11.16 7.69 1.64
CA ILE A 42 -12.49 7.33 2.16
C ILE A 42 -13.58 7.98 1.31
N LEU A 43 -13.41 9.26 0.98
CA LEU A 43 -14.33 9.98 0.09
C LEU A 43 -14.42 9.31 -1.29
N LEU A 44 -13.28 8.89 -1.85
CA LEU A 44 -13.25 8.15 -3.12
C LEU A 44 -14.07 6.86 -3.04
N HIS A 45 -13.90 6.06 -1.99
CA HIS A 45 -14.65 4.81 -1.82
C HIS A 45 -16.16 5.05 -1.68
N ALA A 46 -16.57 6.15 -1.05
CA ALA A 46 -17.98 6.51 -0.95
C ALA A 46 -18.57 6.87 -2.33
N VAL A 47 -17.84 7.62 -3.16
CA VAL A 47 -18.29 8.02 -4.50
C VAL A 47 -18.27 6.85 -5.50
N LEU A 48 -17.43 5.84 -5.27
CA LEU A 48 -17.27 4.69 -6.16
C LEU A 48 -18.58 3.89 -6.37
N SER A 49 -19.49 3.91 -5.39
CA SER A 49 -20.81 3.27 -5.49
C SER A 49 -21.73 3.94 -6.53
N PHE A 50 -21.47 5.22 -6.86
CA PHE A 50 -22.24 6.01 -7.82
C PHE A 50 -21.62 6.03 -9.22
N ASN A 51 -20.47 5.37 -9.43
CA ASN A 51 -19.84 5.30 -10.75
C ASN A 51 -20.62 4.38 -11.71
N GLN A 52 -20.57 4.67 -13.00
CA GLN A 52 -21.25 3.85 -14.02
C GLN A 52 -20.50 2.57 -14.38
N THR A 53 -19.22 2.47 -14.01
CA THR A 53 -18.41 1.29 -14.30
C THR A 53 -18.58 0.25 -13.19
N PRO A 54 -18.91 -1.02 -13.52
CA PRO A 54 -19.16 -2.08 -12.54
C PRO A 54 -17.83 -2.66 -12.03
N ILE A 55 -16.95 -1.81 -11.51
CA ILE A 55 -15.69 -2.21 -10.86
C ILE A 55 -15.95 -2.53 -9.37
N TRP A 56 -17.01 -1.94 -8.79
CA TRP A 56 -17.36 -2.09 -7.38
C TRP A 56 -18.61 -2.96 -7.22
N PRO A 57 -18.65 -3.91 -6.26
CA PRO A 57 -19.76 -4.86 -6.11
C PRO A 57 -21.04 -4.23 -5.55
N ALA A 58 -20.96 -3.05 -4.93
CA ALA A 58 -22.11 -2.34 -4.35
C ALA A 58 -22.42 -1.07 -5.15
N GLN A 59 -23.36 -1.16 -6.09
CA GLN A 59 -23.71 -0.08 -7.01
C GLN A 59 -25.07 0.53 -6.66
N ASP A 60 -25.17 1.86 -6.60
CA ASP A 60 -26.44 2.56 -6.42
C ASP A 60 -27.27 2.56 -7.72
N LYS A 61 -28.59 2.77 -7.62
CA LYS A 61 -29.48 2.96 -8.78
C LYS A 61 -29.28 4.32 -9.45
N PHE A 62 -28.85 5.35 -8.72
CA PHE A 62 -28.61 6.69 -9.26
C PHE A 62 -27.14 6.88 -9.61
N GLN A 63 -26.73 6.38 -10.78
CA GLN A 63 -25.37 6.56 -11.30
C GLN A 63 -25.32 7.73 -12.29
N ASP A 64 -24.40 8.66 -12.08
CA ASP A 64 -24.19 9.80 -12.95
C ASP A 64 -22.73 9.89 -13.42
N ALA A 65 -22.51 10.42 -14.62
CA ALA A 65 -21.19 10.63 -15.19
C ALA A 65 -20.38 11.68 -14.41
N ASP A 66 -21.06 12.64 -13.78
CA ASP A 66 -20.42 13.71 -12.99
C ASP A 66 -19.64 13.16 -11.79
N PHE A 67 -20.12 12.09 -11.16
CA PHE A 67 -19.42 11.42 -10.06
C PHE A 67 -18.10 10.79 -10.51
N GLN A 68 -17.99 10.37 -11.78
CA GLN A 68 -16.73 9.86 -12.33
C GLN A 68 -15.67 10.96 -12.45
N ILE A 69 -16.07 12.18 -12.80
CA ILE A 69 -15.16 13.33 -12.91
C ILE A 69 -14.58 13.67 -11.53
N ILE A 70 -15.43 13.69 -10.50
CA ILE A 70 -15.01 13.93 -9.11
C ILE A 70 -14.07 12.81 -8.63
N ASN A 71 -14.46 11.55 -8.85
CA ASN A 71 -13.65 10.39 -8.51
C ASN A 71 -12.28 10.44 -9.19
N ASN A 72 -12.21 10.74 -10.49
CA ASN A 72 -10.97 10.78 -11.24
C ASN A 72 -10.08 11.97 -10.82
N SER A 73 -10.68 13.12 -10.49
CA SER A 73 -9.96 14.28 -9.96
C SER A 73 -9.31 13.99 -8.61
N ILE A 74 -10.07 13.39 -7.67
CA ILE A 74 -9.56 12.98 -6.36
C ILE A 74 -8.48 11.92 -6.50
N HIS A 75 -8.70 10.93 -7.38
CA HIS A 75 -7.76 9.85 -7.63
C HIS A 75 -6.44 10.39 -8.19
N GLY A 76 -6.51 11.19 -9.25
CA GLY A 76 -5.35 11.82 -9.88
C GLY A 76 -4.57 12.67 -8.87
N PHE A 77 -5.25 13.54 -8.13
CA PHE A 77 -4.62 14.38 -7.13
C PHE A 77 -3.93 13.58 -6.02
N ARG A 78 -4.62 12.62 -5.41
CA ARG A 78 -4.08 11.83 -4.29
C ARG A 78 -2.83 11.04 -4.69
N MET A 79 -2.82 10.43 -5.87
CA MET A 79 -1.65 9.68 -6.36
C MET A 79 -0.45 10.59 -6.62
N GLN A 80 -0.65 11.78 -7.21
CA GLN A 80 0.43 12.75 -7.37
C GLN A 80 0.95 13.27 -6.03
N LEU A 81 0.07 13.51 -5.07
CA LEU A 81 0.42 13.97 -3.73
C LEU A 81 1.35 12.97 -3.01
N PHE A 82 1.03 11.68 -3.08
CA PHE A 82 1.91 10.65 -2.52
C PHE A 82 3.28 10.60 -3.19
N PHE A 83 3.33 10.80 -4.51
CA PHE A 83 4.59 10.84 -5.25
C PHE A 83 5.47 12.01 -4.77
N LEU A 84 4.89 13.22 -4.66
CA LEU A 84 5.58 14.40 -4.14
C LEU A 84 6.10 14.20 -2.73
N VAL A 85 5.27 13.67 -1.81
CA VAL A 85 5.67 13.37 -0.43
C VAL A 85 6.81 12.34 -0.39
N SER A 86 6.74 11.30 -1.23
CA SER A 86 7.79 10.28 -1.30
C SER A 86 9.12 10.85 -1.80
N GLY A 87 9.08 11.73 -2.81
CA GLY A 87 10.25 12.42 -3.34
C GLY A 87 10.87 13.39 -2.33
N PHE A 88 10.03 14.12 -1.59
CA PHE A 88 10.50 15.00 -0.51
C PHE A 88 11.27 14.21 0.55
N PHE A 89 10.71 13.10 1.05
CA PHE A 89 11.40 12.26 2.02
C PHE A 89 12.66 11.60 1.45
N ALA A 90 12.66 11.21 0.18
CA ALA A 90 13.84 10.66 -0.48
C ALA A 90 14.99 11.69 -0.56
N CYS A 91 14.71 12.93 -0.96
CA CYS A 91 15.68 14.02 -0.99
C CYS A 91 16.17 14.37 0.43
N MET A 92 15.25 14.46 1.39
CA MET A 92 15.60 14.72 2.79
C MET A 92 16.50 13.62 3.39
N MET A 93 16.23 12.35 3.08
CA MET A 93 17.07 11.22 3.48
C MET A 93 18.44 11.27 2.80
N TRP A 94 18.49 11.69 1.54
CA TRP A 94 19.74 11.89 0.81
C TRP A 94 20.64 12.90 1.50
N LEU A 95 20.10 14.07 1.86
CA LEU A 95 20.85 15.13 2.53
C LEU A 95 21.29 14.75 3.95
N LYS A 96 20.50 13.98 4.70
CA LYS A 96 20.78 13.70 6.12
C LYS A 96 21.78 12.58 6.40
N ARG A 97 21.94 11.56 5.54
CA ARG A 97 22.69 10.34 5.90
C ARG A 97 23.58 9.71 4.82
N GLY A 98 23.52 10.14 3.56
CA GLY A 98 24.17 9.42 2.47
C GLY A 98 23.47 8.08 2.17
N THR A 99 23.09 7.86 0.92
CA THR A 99 21.97 6.99 0.53
C THR A 99 22.22 5.49 0.53
N LEU A 100 23.46 5.01 0.58
CA LEU A 100 23.73 3.62 0.21
C LEU A 100 23.38 2.57 1.29
N GLY A 101 23.71 2.84 2.56
CA GLY A 101 23.53 1.84 3.63
C GLY A 101 22.07 1.57 4.01
N LEU A 102 21.22 2.61 3.96
CA LEU A 102 19.82 2.52 4.41
C LEU A 102 18.86 2.06 3.29
N ILE A 103 19.13 2.44 2.03
CA ILE A 103 18.40 1.90 0.87
C ILE A 103 18.68 0.41 0.74
N TRP A 104 19.91 -0.07 0.94
CA TRP A 104 20.22 -1.50 0.85
C TRP A 104 19.40 -2.35 1.83
N HIS A 105 19.27 -1.86 3.07
CA HIS A 105 18.50 -2.55 4.10
C HIS A 105 16.99 -2.53 3.83
N ARG A 106 16.46 -1.42 3.30
CA ARG A 106 15.04 -1.31 2.91
C ARG A 106 14.72 -2.11 1.65
N PHE A 107 15.62 -2.12 0.68
CA PHE A 107 15.49 -2.88 -0.55
C PHE A 107 15.45 -4.38 -0.25
N LYS A 108 16.37 -4.89 0.57
CA LYS A 108 16.30 -6.29 1.04
C LYS A 108 14.99 -6.61 1.73
N ARG A 109 14.44 -5.70 2.54
CA ARG A 109 13.21 -5.94 3.29
C ARG A 109 11.92 -5.80 2.47
N ILE A 110 11.97 -5.19 1.29
CA ILE A 110 10.83 -5.03 0.37
C ILE A 110 10.92 -6.06 -0.75
N LEU A 111 12.10 -6.23 -1.36
CA LEU A 111 12.34 -7.16 -2.45
C LEU A 111 12.22 -8.62 -2.00
N LEU A 112 12.65 -8.95 -0.78
CA LEU A 112 12.57 -10.31 -0.25
C LEU A 112 11.13 -10.79 -0.04
N PRO A 113 10.23 -10.07 0.66
CA PRO A 113 8.84 -10.48 0.73
C PRO A 113 8.18 -10.46 -0.66
N LEU A 114 8.50 -9.50 -1.53
CA LEU A 114 7.94 -9.49 -2.88
C LEU A 114 8.36 -10.73 -3.68
N PHE A 115 9.63 -11.11 -3.64
CA PHE A 115 10.13 -12.29 -4.36
C PHE A 115 9.57 -13.60 -3.79
N VAL A 116 9.52 -13.72 -2.46
CA VAL A 116 8.92 -14.89 -1.79
C VAL A 116 7.44 -15.00 -2.11
N PHE A 117 6.66 -13.94 -1.92
CA PHE A 117 5.24 -13.96 -2.24
C PHE A 117 4.98 -14.13 -3.74
N SER A 118 5.77 -13.53 -4.61
CA SER A 118 5.65 -13.69 -6.07
C SER A 118 5.88 -15.14 -6.49
N LEU A 119 6.91 -15.79 -5.93
CA LEU A 119 7.21 -17.19 -6.21
C LEU A 119 6.11 -18.14 -5.73
N PHE A 120 5.36 -17.78 -4.69
CA PHE A 120 4.22 -18.56 -4.19
C PHE A 120 2.88 -18.22 -4.88
N ILE A 121 2.63 -16.94 -5.16
CA ILE A 121 1.38 -16.44 -5.75
C ILE A 121 1.26 -16.84 -7.23
N ILE A 122 2.34 -16.76 -8.01
CA ILE A 122 2.32 -17.12 -9.45
C ILE A 122 1.91 -18.59 -9.68
N PRO A 123 2.52 -19.60 -9.02
CA PRO A 123 2.05 -20.98 -9.17
C PRO A 123 0.64 -21.16 -8.59
N ALA A 124 0.31 -20.53 -7.46
CA ALA A 124 -1.04 -20.61 -6.91
C ALA A 124 -2.10 -20.12 -7.92
N LEU A 125 -1.88 -18.96 -8.56
CA LEU A 125 -2.79 -18.38 -9.55
C LEU A 125 -2.85 -19.17 -10.86
N THR A 126 -1.79 -19.88 -11.26
CA THR A 126 -1.79 -20.68 -12.49
C THR A 126 -2.36 -22.09 -12.28
N HIS A 127 -2.24 -22.67 -11.09
CA HIS A 127 -2.81 -23.98 -10.76
C HIS A 127 -4.28 -23.93 -10.35
N MET A 128 -4.74 -22.85 -9.71
CA MET A 128 -6.13 -22.69 -9.26
C MET A 128 -7.19 -22.78 -10.40
N PRO A 129 -7.03 -22.14 -11.57
CA PRO A 129 -8.02 -22.26 -12.65
C PRO A 129 -8.05 -23.67 -13.25
N LYS A 130 -6.91 -24.40 -13.28
CA LYS A 130 -6.88 -25.79 -13.76
C LYS A 130 -7.71 -26.72 -12.86
N LEU A 131 -7.68 -26.49 -11.55
CA LEU A 131 -8.49 -27.25 -10.60
C LEU A 131 -9.98 -26.88 -10.68
N ALA A 132 -10.29 -25.61 -10.96
CA ALA A 132 -11.66 -25.14 -11.15
C ALA A 132 -12.29 -25.74 -12.43
N GLU A 133 -11.55 -25.75 -13.55
CA GLU A 133 -12.00 -26.38 -14.79
C GLU A 133 -12.17 -27.90 -14.61
N ARG A 134 -11.24 -28.59 -13.94
CA ARG A 134 -11.38 -30.03 -13.65
C ARG A 134 -12.61 -30.35 -12.80
N LYS A 135 -12.92 -29.53 -11.79
CA LYS A 135 -14.14 -29.68 -11.00
C LYS A 135 -15.40 -29.43 -11.84
N LYS A 136 -15.35 -28.47 -12.76
CA LYS A 136 -16.47 -28.13 -13.65
C LYS A 136 -16.71 -29.23 -14.68
N GLU A 137 -15.66 -29.77 -15.29
CA GLU A 137 -15.71 -30.93 -16.19
C GLU A 137 -16.30 -32.15 -15.47
N ALA A 138 -15.81 -32.50 -14.28
CA ALA A 138 -16.32 -33.62 -13.50
C ALA A 138 -17.78 -33.43 -13.05
N ALA A 139 -18.17 -32.21 -12.70
CA ALA A 139 -19.56 -31.90 -12.35
C ALA A 139 -20.49 -32.00 -13.57
N LEU A 140 -20.01 -31.58 -14.75
CA LEU A 140 -20.77 -31.63 -16.00
C LEU A 140 -20.92 -33.08 -16.50
N GLU A 141 -19.87 -33.89 -16.39
CA GLU A 141 -19.90 -35.34 -16.68
C GLU A 141 -20.84 -36.08 -15.73
N SER A 142 -20.77 -35.80 -14.42
CA SER A 142 -21.70 -36.39 -13.44
C SER A 142 -23.15 -36.00 -13.72
N THR A 143 -23.41 -34.75 -14.10
CA THR A 143 -24.76 -34.29 -14.41
C THR A 143 -25.26 -34.94 -15.71
N ALA A 144 -24.42 -35.03 -16.75
CA ALA A 144 -24.75 -35.71 -18.00
C ALA A 144 -25.06 -37.20 -17.77
N SER A 145 -24.26 -37.90 -16.97
CA SER A 145 -24.50 -39.30 -16.59
C SER A 145 -25.82 -39.49 -15.84
N ILE A 146 -26.20 -38.56 -14.95
CA ILE A 146 -27.51 -38.59 -14.28
C ILE A 146 -28.65 -38.44 -15.30
N TRP A 147 -28.51 -37.56 -16.29
CA TRP A 147 -29.52 -37.36 -17.34
C TRP A 147 -29.61 -38.53 -18.31
N ASP A 148 -28.47 -39.17 -18.64
CA ASP A 148 -28.44 -40.37 -19.47
C ASP A 148 -29.12 -41.55 -18.77
N ALA A 149 -28.84 -41.75 -17.47
CA ALA A 149 -29.53 -42.76 -16.65
C ALA A 149 -31.04 -42.49 -16.53
N ALA A 150 -31.44 -41.22 -16.35
CA ALA A 150 -32.86 -40.84 -16.31
C ALA A 150 -33.58 -41.05 -17.66
N LYS A 151 -32.86 -40.92 -18.79
CA LYS A 151 -33.40 -41.14 -20.14
C LYS A 151 -33.51 -42.63 -20.48
N GLU A 152 -32.60 -43.44 -19.95
CA GLU A 152 -32.59 -44.90 -20.13
C GLU A 152 -33.61 -45.61 -19.23
N GLY A 153 -34.25 -44.86 -18.32
CA GLY A 153 -35.31 -45.37 -17.44
C GLY A 153 -34.79 -46.27 -16.32
N ASP A 154 -33.47 -46.34 -16.15
CA ASP A 154 -32.80 -47.14 -15.13
C ASP A 154 -32.70 -46.33 -13.83
N LEU A 155 -33.82 -46.25 -13.11
CA LEU A 155 -33.93 -45.58 -11.81
C LEU A 155 -33.71 -46.53 -10.63
N ASP A 156 -33.32 -47.78 -10.88
CA ASP A 156 -33.15 -48.78 -9.83
C ASP A 156 -31.69 -48.84 -9.36
N ARG A 157 -31.44 -48.13 -8.26
CA ARG A 157 -30.35 -48.45 -7.32
C ARG A 157 -30.92 -49.19 -6.12
#